data_AF-A0A355YDG6-F1
#
_entry.id   AF-A0A355YDG6-F1
#
_cell.length_a   1.000
_cell.length_b   1.000
_cell.length_c   1.000
_cell.angle_alpha   90.00
_cell.angle_beta   90.00
_cell.angle_gamma   90.00
#
_symmetry.space_group_name_H-M   'P 1'
#
loop_
_entity.id
_entity.type
_entity.pdbx_description
1 polymer ?
#
loop_
_entity_poly.entity_id
_entity_poly.type
_entity_poly.pdbx_seq_one_letter_code
_entity_poly.pdbx_strand_id
1 'polypeptide(L)'
;MKSKPPLPLVIIAIIYLAYLAGLLATGFTAVVAVRFALSALLFFFLFRGSRTAGNILAVLSAMSAIVLLVAAVATFWTAATGAVLFTIIAGLLVAFAAYLVFSPAVRAFQDTAGRAPAP
;
A
#
# COMPACT_ATOMS: atom_id res chain seq x y z
N MET A 1 14.71 13.37 -18.64
CA MET A 1 14.17 13.98 -17.40
C MET A 1 14.22 12.90 -16.31
N LYS A 2 14.77 13.18 -15.11
CA LYS A 2 14.73 12.21 -13.99
C LYS A 2 13.26 11.90 -13.71
N SER A 3 12.83 10.67 -13.99
CA SER A 3 11.50 10.18 -13.64
C SER A 3 11.38 10.22 -12.12
N LYS A 4 10.71 11.25 -11.59
CA LYS A 4 10.47 11.37 -10.15
C LYS A 4 9.19 10.59 -9.82
N PRO A 5 9.16 9.83 -8.71
CA PRO A 5 7.94 9.16 -8.30
C PRO A 5 6.82 10.20 -8.07
N PRO A 6 5.57 9.88 -8.43
CA PRO A 6 4.46 10.80 -8.23
C PRO A 6 4.31 11.10 -6.74
N LEU A 7 4.18 12.39 -6.40
CA LEU A 7 4.12 12.87 -5.01
C LEU A 7 3.06 12.13 -4.15
N PRO A 8 1.83 11.86 -4.65
CA PRO A 8 0.85 11.11 -3.87
C PRO A 8 1.34 9.71 -3.47
N LEU A 9 2.09 9.04 -4.33
CA LEU A 9 2.64 7.71 -4.04
C LEU A 9 3.68 7.77 -2.92
N VAL A 10 4.53 8.78 -2.92
CA VAL A 10 5.55 8.98 -1.88
C VAL A 10 4.89 9.27 -0.53
N ILE A 11 3.88 10.14 -0.52
CA ILE A 11 3.13 10.48 0.70
C ILE A 11 2.47 9.22 1.28
N ILE A 12 1.78 8.43 0.46
CA ILE A 12 1.11 7.20 0.92
C ILE A 12 2.13 6.20 1.48
N ALA A 13 3.27 6.02 0.82
CA ALA A 13 4.33 5.13 1.29
C ALA A 13 4.87 5.56 2.67
N ILE A 14 5.15 6.85 2.85
CA ILE A 14 5.66 7.38 4.12
C ILE A 14 4.63 7.19 5.24
N ILE A 15 3.37 7.59 5.00
CA ILE A 15 2.30 7.47 6.00
C ILE A 15 2.12 6.01 6.42
N TYR A 16 2.07 5.10 5.46
CA TYR A 16 1.82 3.69 5.73
C TYR A 16 3.00 2.99 6.43
N LEU A 17 4.25 3.29 6.03
CA LEU A 17 5.43 2.76 6.72
C LEU A 17 5.56 3.33 8.13
N ALA A 18 5.27 4.61 8.33
CA ALA A 18 5.24 5.22 9.66
C ALA A 18 4.17 4.61 10.56
N TYR A 19 2.98 4.32 10.01
CA TYR A 19 1.92 3.61 10.72
C TYR A 19 2.36 2.22 11.19
N LEU A 20 2.95 1.41 10.29
CA LEU A 20 3.44 0.08 10.64
C LEU A 20 4.60 0.14 11.65
N ALA A 21 5.49 1.13 11.54
CA ALA A 21 6.56 1.35 12.51
C ALA A 21 5.99 1.74 13.90
N GLY A 22 4.96 2.58 13.92
CA GLY A 22 4.23 2.93 15.15
C GLY A 22 3.59 1.71 15.81
N LEU A 23 2.95 0.82 15.03
CA LEU A 23 2.42 -0.45 15.54
C LEU A 23 3.51 -1.35 16.12
N LEU A 24 4.68 -1.44 15.47
CA LEU A 24 5.81 -2.22 15.99
C LEU A 24 6.35 -1.65 17.30
N ALA A 25 6.35 -0.32 17.45
CA ALA A 25 6.80 0.36 18.65
C ALA A 25 5.82 0.19 19.83
N THR A 26 4.51 0.18 19.56
CA THR A 26 3.48 0.04 20.61
C THR A 26 3.16 -1.40 20.97
N GLY A 27 3.41 -2.36 20.07
CA GLY A 27 3.19 -3.78 20.30
C GLY A 27 3.77 -4.65 19.20
N PHE A 28 4.91 -5.28 19.47
CA PHE A 28 5.54 -6.18 18.51
C PHE A 28 4.66 -7.40 18.25
N THR A 29 4.31 -7.63 16.99
CA THR A 29 3.71 -8.87 16.51
C THR A 29 4.42 -9.31 15.24
N ALA A 30 4.68 -10.62 15.11
CA ALA A 30 5.38 -11.17 13.95
C ALA A 30 4.66 -10.81 12.63
N VAL A 31 3.33 -10.79 12.64
CA VAL A 31 2.51 -10.42 11.48
C VAL A 31 2.77 -8.97 11.04
N VAL A 32 2.81 -8.02 11.98
CA VAL A 32 3.09 -6.61 11.65
C VAL A 32 4.53 -6.44 11.18
N ALA A 33 5.49 -7.16 11.78
CA ALA A 33 6.90 -7.08 11.39
C ALA A 33 7.14 -7.58 9.95
N VAL A 34 6.57 -8.74 9.61
CA VAL A 34 6.62 -9.28 8.24
C VAL A 34 5.95 -8.33 7.26
N ARG A 35 4.78 -7.77 7.63
CA ARG A 35 4.07 -6.79 6.79
C ARG A 35 4.88 -5.52 6.56
N PHE A 36 5.57 -5.02 7.59
CA PHE A 36 6.47 -3.86 7.48
C PHE A 36 7.62 -4.14 6.51
N ALA A 37 8.34 -5.25 6.72
CA ALA A 37 9.47 -5.63 5.87
C ALA A 37 9.06 -5.82 4.40
N LEU A 38 7.97 -6.56 4.15
CA LEU A 38 7.44 -6.77 2.81
C LEU A 38 7.01 -5.45 2.15
N SER A 39 6.32 -4.59 2.90
CA SER A 39 5.86 -3.31 2.37
C SER A 39 7.03 -2.40 2.03
N ALA A 40 8.04 -2.31 2.90
CA ALA A 40 9.26 -1.53 2.65
C ALA A 40 10.00 -2.03 1.41
N LEU A 41 10.14 -3.34 1.26
CA LEU A 41 10.76 -3.98 0.10
C LEU A 41 9.98 -3.66 -1.20
N LEU A 42 8.66 -3.81 -1.17
CA LEU A 42 7.81 -3.54 -2.33
C LEU A 42 7.83 -2.05 -2.71
N PHE A 43 7.77 -1.14 -1.74
CA PHE A 43 7.90 0.29 -2.00
C PHE A 43 9.26 0.65 -2.58
N PHE A 44 10.34 0.06 -2.07
CA PHE A 44 11.68 0.25 -2.62
C PHE A 44 11.75 -0.14 -4.10
N PHE A 45 11.26 -1.32 -4.47
CA PHE A 45 11.22 -1.75 -5.87
C PHE A 45 10.26 -0.93 -6.72
N LEU A 46 9.11 -0.54 -6.16
CA LEU A 46 8.15 0.33 -6.83
C LEU A 46 8.78 1.68 -7.17
N PHE A 47 9.53 2.30 -6.24
CA PHE A 47 10.26 3.54 -6.48
C PHE A 47 11.45 3.40 -7.42
N ARG A 48 11.92 2.17 -7.68
CA ARG A 48 12.84 1.86 -8.78
C ARG A 48 12.15 1.62 -10.13
N GLY A 49 10.82 1.80 -10.19
CA GLY A 49 10.04 1.60 -11.41
C GLY A 49 9.54 0.18 -11.62
N SER A 50 9.71 -0.74 -10.66
CA SER A 50 9.24 -2.11 -10.82
C SER A 50 7.72 -2.19 -10.87
N ARG A 51 7.20 -2.56 -12.06
CA ARG A 51 5.78 -2.80 -12.28
C ARG A 51 5.26 -3.99 -11.48
N THR A 52 6.08 -5.04 -11.37
CA THR A 52 5.75 -6.25 -10.62
C THR A 52 5.56 -5.94 -9.13
N ALA A 53 6.45 -5.14 -8.54
CA ALA A 53 6.32 -4.73 -7.14
C ALA A 53 5.04 -3.92 -6.90
N GLY A 54 4.70 -3.00 -7.82
CA GLY A 54 3.44 -2.25 -7.76
C GLY A 54 2.20 -3.13 -7.85
N ASN A 55 2.20 -4.12 -8.74
CA ASN A 55 1.08 -5.05 -8.87
C ASN A 55 0.95 -5.96 -7.63
N ILE A 56 2.05 -6.47 -7.08
CA ILE A 56 2.03 -7.25 -5.83
C ILE A 56 1.48 -6.41 -4.68
N LEU A 57 1.93 -5.16 -4.55
CA LEU A 57 1.45 -4.24 -3.52
C LEU A 57 -0.05 -3.95 -3.68
N ALA A 58 -0.55 -3.82 -4.91
CA ALA A 58 -1.97 -3.63 -5.18
C ALA A 58 -2.80 -4.86 -4.77
N VAL A 59 -2.34 -6.08 -5.09
CA VAL A 59 -3.00 -7.33 -4.68
C VAL A 59 -3.04 -7.44 -3.15
N LEU A 60 -1.92 -7.22 -2.48
CA LEU A 60 -1.86 -7.27 -1.01
C LEU A 60 -2.77 -6.22 -0.36
N SER A 61 -2.88 -5.04 -0.96
CA SER A 61 -3.78 -3.97 -0.50
C SER A 61 -5.25 -4.38 -0.67
N ALA A 62 -5.61 -4.95 -1.83
CA ALA A 62 -6.96 -5.45 -2.08
C ALA A 62 -7.33 -6.61 -1.15
N MET A 63 -6.44 -7.58 -0.93
CA MET A 63 -6.65 -8.66 0.03
C MET A 63 -6.82 -8.13 1.47
N SER A 64 -5.99 -7.15 1.87
CA SER A 64 -6.11 -6.51 3.17
C SER A 64 -7.46 -5.79 3.33
N ALA A 65 -7.95 -5.15 2.28
CA ALA A 65 -9.27 -4.51 2.28
C ALA A 65 -10.40 -5.54 2.48
N ILE A 66 -10.35 -6.69 1.81
CA ILE A 66 -11.33 -7.76 1.98
C ILE A 66 -11.34 -8.24 3.43
N VAL A 67 -10.17 -8.51 4.02
CA VAL A 67 -10.06 -8.93 5.42
C VAL A 67 -10.66 -7.89 6.38
N LEU A 68 -10.40 -6.60 6.13
CA LEU A 68 -10.98 -5.52 6.94
C LEU A 68 -12.50 -5.41 6.79
N LEU A 69 -13.05 -5.63 5.59
CA LEU A 69 -14.50 -5.66 5.40
C LEU A 69 -15.14 -6.84 6.14
N VAL A 70 -14.51 -8.02 6.12
CA VAL A 70 -14.97 -9.17 6.90
C VAL A 70 -14.94 -8.85 8.40
N ALA A 71 -13.86 -8.23 8.88
CA ALA A 71 -13.76 -7.79 10.26
C ALA A 71 -14.84 -6.75 10.61
N ALA A 72 -15.11 -5.79 9.72
CA ALA A 72 -16.15 -4.78 9.90
C ALA A 72 -17.54 -5.42 10.09
N VAL A 73 -17.90 -6.39 9.24
CA VAL A 73 -19.16 -7.14 9.35
C VAL A 73 -19.24 -7.89 10.68
N ALA A 74 -18.16 -8.56 11.07
CA ALA A 74 -18.11 -9.33 12.32
C ALA A 74 -18.27 -8.44 13.57
N THR A 75 -17.73 -7.23 13.55
CA THR A 75 -17.76 -6.30 14.70
C THR A 75 -18.92 -5.31 14.69
N PHE A 76 -19.74 -5.28 13.63
CA PHE A 76 -20.75 -4.25 13.42
C PHE A 76 -21.73 -4.12 14.61
N TRP A 77 -22.21 -5.26 15.11
CA TRP A 77 -23.19 -5.31 16.20
C TRP A 77 -22.62 -4.99 17.58
N THR A 78 -21.31 -5.18 17.78
CA THR A 78 -20.65 -5.03 19.08
C THR A 78 -19.87 -3.72 19.20
N ALA A 79 -19.43 -3.15 18.08
CA ALA A 79 -18.59 -1.96 18.04
C ALA A 79 -18.77 -1.22 16.69
N ALA A 80 -19.90 -0.53 16.52
CA ALA A 80 -20.23 0.19 15.29
C ALA A 80 -19.14 1.17 14.84
N THR A 81 -18.52 1.92 15.77
CA THR A 81 -17.40 2.82 15.46
C THR A 81 -16.19 2.08 14.87
N GLY A 82 -15.86 0.91 15.42
CA GLY A 82 -14.77 0.06 14.91
C GLY A 82 -15.08 -0.47 13.50
N ALA A 83 -16.31 -0.92 13.27
CA ALA A 83 -16.76 -1.39 11.96
C ALA A 83 -16.71 -0.28 10.89
N VAL A 84 -17.11 0.94 11.24
CA VAL A 84 -17.00 2.11 10.36
C VAL A 84 -15.53 2.39 10.01
N LEU A 85 -14.64 2.39 11.01
CA LEU A 85 -13.21 2.60 10.78
C LEU A 85 -12.60 1.53 9.86
N PHE A 86 -12.90 0.26 10.09
CA PHE A 86 -12.45 -0.83 9.22
C PHE A 86 -12.95 -0.67 7.78
N THR A 87 -14.20 -0.24 7.61
CA THR A 87 -14.79 0.01 6.28
C THR A 87 -14.08 1.17 5.56
N ILE A 88 -13.81 2.28 6.27
CA ILE A 88 -13.09 3.44 5.71
C ILE A 88 -11.68 3.02 5.27
N ILE A 89 -10.94 2.30 6.13
CA ILE A 89 -9.59 1.84 5.82
C ILE A 89 -9.61 0.87 4.64
N ALA A 90 -10.58 -0.03 4.57
CA ALA A 90 -10.75 -0.93 3.43
C ALA A 90 -10.98 -0.14 2.13
N GLY A 91 -11.86 0.88 2.15
CA GLY A 91 -12.08 1.76 1.00
C GLY A 91 -10.81 2.46 0.53
N LEU A 92 -10.01 2.99 1.46
CA LEU A 92 -8.72 3.63 1.15
C LEU A 92 -7.72 2.65 0.53
N LEU A 93 -7.67 1.40 1.02
CA LEU A 93 -6.81 0.36 0.45
C LEU A 93 -7.22 -0.04 -0.96
N VAL A 94 -8.53 -0.13 -1.24
CA VAL A 94 -9.04 -0.38 -2.60
C VAL A 94 -8.70 0.79 -3.51
N ALA A 95 -8.91 2.02 -3.06
CA ALA A 95 -8.56 3.22 -3.81
C ALA A 95 -7.05 3.28 -4.11
N PHE A 96 -6.21 2.90 -3.15
CA PHE A 96 -4.77 2.82 -3.35
C PHE A 96 -4.36 1.71 -4.33
N ALA A 97 -4.95 0.52 -4.21
CA ALA A 97 -4.73 -0.57 -5.16
C ALA A 97 -5.13 -0.15 -6.59
N ALA A 98 -6.29 0.49 -6.73
CA ALA A 98 -6.75 1.04 -8.01
C ALA A 98 -5.79 2.12 -8.53
N TYR A 99 -5.31 3.02 -7.67
CA TYR A 99 -4.33 4.04 -8.04
C TYR A 99 -3.03 3.42 -8.58
N LEU A 100 -2.48 2.40 -7.91
CA LEU A 100 -1.27 1.70 -8.36
C LEU A 100 -1.46 1.02 -9.72
N VAL A 101 -2.65 0.51 -10.00
CA VAL A 101 -2.92 -0.29 -11.20
C VAL A 101 -3.35 0.57 -12.39
N PHE A 102 -4.23 1.55 -12.16
CA PHE A 102 -4.93 2.29 -13.19
C PHE A 102 -4.43 3.73 -13.37
N SER A 103 -3.63 4.28 -12.44
CA SER A 103 -3.15 5.66 -12.59
C SER A 103 -2.14 5.78 -13.75
N PRO A 104 -2.43 6.63 -14.77
CA PRO A 104 -1.50 6.86 -15.88
C PRO A 104 -0.17 7.44 -15.39
N ALA A 105 -0.18 8.24 -14.32
CA ALA A 105 1.03 8.83 -13.75
C ALA A 105 1.96 7.76 -13.14
N VAL A 106 1.40 6.77 -12.45
CA VAL A 106 2.18 5.65 -11.89
C VAL A 106 2.74 4.78 -13.02
N ARG A 107 1.95 4.53 -14.07
CA ARG A 107 2.39 3.74 -15.25
C ARG A 107 3.49 4.46 -16.03
N ALA A 108 3.31 5.75 -16.33
CA ALA A 108 4.32 6.56 -17.00
C ALA A 108 5.63 6.62 -16.21
N PHE A 109 5.54 6.73 -14.87
CA PHE A 109 6.71 6.67 -14.00
C PHE A 109 7.43 5.32 -14.11
N GLN A 110 6.70 4.20 -14.00
CA GLN A 110 7.24 2.84 -14.10
C GLN A 110 7.88 2.57 -15.47
N ASP A 111 7.23 2.98 -16.55
CA ASP A 111 7.73 2.79 -17.92
C ASP A 111 9.00 3.63 -18.18
N THR A 112 9.08 4.83 -17.62
CA THR A 112 10.26 5.69 -17.76
C THR A 112 11.42 5.22 -16.88
N ALA A 113 11.14 4.76 -15.65
CA ALA A 113 12.16 4.27 -14.73
C ALA A 113 12.69 2.88 -15.10
N GLY A 114 11.87 2.04 -15.76
CA GLY A 114 12.28 0.72 -16.25
C GLY A 114 13.10 0.76 -17.54
N ARG A 115 13.06 1.86 -18.30
CA ARG A 115 13.96 2.09 -19.43
C ARG A 115 15.30 2.63 -18.92
N ALA A 116 16.19 1.74 -18.51
CA ALA A 116 17.60 2.09 -18.37
C ALA A 116 18.11 2.62 -19.73
N PRO A 117 18.96 3.67 -19.76
CA PRO A 117 19.68 3.99 -20.98
C PRO A 117 20.51 2.76 -21.37
N ALA A 118 20.40 2.33 -22.63
CA ALA A 118 21.27 1.27 -23.16
C ALA A 118 22.74 1.67 -22.91
N PRO A 119 23.61 0.71 -22.52
CA PRO A 119 25.04 0.96 -22.37
C PRO A 119 25.67 1.43 -23.70
#